data_AF-A0A1X1L0P8-F1
#
_entry.id   AF-A0A1X1L0P8-F1
#
_cell.length_a   1.000
_cell.length_b   1.000
_cell.length_c   1.000
_cell.angle_alpha   90.00
_cell.angle_beta   90.00
_cell.angle_gamma   90.00
#
_symmetry.space_group_name_H-M   'P 1'
#
loop_
_entity.id
_entity.type
_entity.pdbx_description
1 polymer ?
#
loop_
_entity_poly.entity_id
_entity_poly.type
_entity_poly.pdbx_seq_one_letter_code
_entity_poly.pdbx_strand_id
1 'polypeptide(L)'
;LLLMMSFFLGFSSASLIQQDEFELTKAYTHLTWEDAEHTRTNDKGITYYTKVDDVMGYMNFKFHDYELHKPVHLFSSETYKDYLSTLWHDLNDGEDLKSMQDLYETPKYKLSKDDQEEIKELKEEGVYASMQELDNPFEGKSNEDSLTMTYRYGYYDLDGKPTLQEYILLEANAHQTIVAPMDGVVSLDGDNVILTNGKGENESRLTLYSIHNGRAIEGTRVLTGDVIGETPDDTGLKVSYQKYKNKKEKLVYVNPQFYFPKVIQLQTTILPAIGQFGGDEFERAKHIYEFLKSQGASPQAIAAILGNWSVESSINPKRAEGDYLSPPVGATDSSWDDESWLAIGGPAIYSGAYPNILHRGLGLGQWTDTADGSTRHTALLNYAHSKNKKWYDLDLQLDFMLHGDSPYYQSWLKDFFKNTGSAANLAQLFLTYWEGNSGDKLLERQTRATEWYYQIEKGFSQTNGGQAKSDPQSLEGVRGDLYEHSVPGGGDGMAYAYGQCTWGVAARMNQLGLKLKGRNGEKISIINTMGNGQDWVATASSLGGETGSIPRSGAIVSFVGGTHGTPADYGHVAFVEKVYDDGSFLVSETNYGGNPNYTFRKISQADSAISFAYTVK
;
A
#
# COMPACT_ATOMS: atom_id res chain seq x y z
N LEU A 1 22.80 41.86 -42.27
CA LEU A 1 21.91 40.81 -42.81
C LEU A 1 21.54 39.91 -41.63
N LEU A 2 20.44 40.24 -40.93
CA LEU A 2 19.89 39.37 -39.89
C LEU A 2 19.07 38.29 -40.61
N LEU A 3 19.40 37.02 -40.35
CA LEU A 3 18.60 35.88 -40.81
C LEU A 3 17.52 35.62 -39.76
N MET A 4 16.28 36.00 -40.07
CA MET A 4 15.08 35.52 -39.37
C MET A 4 14.99 34.00 -39.61
N MET A 5 15.15 33.21 -38.56
CA MET A 5 14.64 31.84 -38.54
C MET A 5 13.14 31.92 -38.29
N SER A 6 12.38 31.56 -39.32
CA SER A 6 10.93 31.45 -39.28
C SER A 6 10.52 30.33 -38.32
N PHE A 7 9.88 30.71 -37.20
CA PHE A 7 9.04 29.81 -36.42
C PHE A 7 7.83 29.44 -37.28
N PHE A 8 7.72 28.17 -37.67
CA PHE A 8 6.44 27.62 -38.09
C PHE A 8 5.64 27.30 -36.82
N LEU A 9 4.76 28.21 -36.42
CA LEU A 9 3.66 27.92 -35.51
C LEU A 9 2.62 27.08 -36.27
N GLY A 10 2.83 25.77 -36.27
CA GLY A 10 1.76 24.81 -36.47
C GLY A 10 1.14 24.51 -35.11
N PHE A 11 -0.14 24.84 -34.93
CA PHE A 11 -0.94 24.28 -33.84
C PHE A 11 -1.11 22.78 -34.10
N SER A 12 -0.14 21.96 -33.69
CA SER A 12 -0.40 20.56 -33.35
C SER A 12 -0.68 20.53 -31.86
N SER A 13 -1.77 19.90 -31.43
CA SER A 13 -2.01 19.53 -30.02
C SER A 13 -0.71 18.98 -29.42
N ALA A 14 -0.07 19.72 -28.51
CA ALA A 14 1.21 19.31 -27.95
C ALA A 14 0.95 18.11 -27.04
N SER A 15 1.37 16.92 -27.45
CA SER A 15 1.29 15.75 -26.56
C SER A 15 2.41 15.81 -25.53
N LEU A 16 2.12 15.40 -24.29
CA LEU A 16 3.11 15.39 -23.22
C LEU A 16 4.28 14.46 -23.55
N ILE A 17 3.97 13.25 -24.02
CA ILE A 17 4.97 12.26 -24.42
C ILE A 17 5.29 12.45 -25.90
N GLN A 18 6.57 12.63 -26.17
CA GLN A 18 7.15 12.81 -27.52
C GLN A 18 8.28 11.81 -27.81
N GLN A 19 8.74 11.10 -26.78
CA GLN A 19 9.82 10.14 -26.84
C GLN A 19 9.43 8.86 -27.58
N ASP A 20 10.40 8.27 -28.29
CA ASP A 20 10.29 6.92 -28.84
C ASP A 20 9.81 5.90 -27.79
N GLU A 21 8.85 5.06 -28.14
CA GLU A 21 8.19 4.14 -27.22
C GLU A 21 9.13 3.09 -26.58
N PHE A 22 10.20 2.72 -27.29
CA PHE A 22 11.20 1.78 -26.77
C PHE A 22 12.15 2.48 -25.81
N GLU A 23 12.55 3.72 -26.09
CA GLU A 23 13.34 4.54 -25.16
C GLU A 23 12.54 4.95 -23.92
N LEU A 24 11.24 5.24 -24.08
CA LEU A 24 10.32 5.47 -22.97
C LEU A 24 10.19 4.24 -22.08
N THR A 25 10.03 3.04 -22.67
CA THR A 25 10.00 1.77 -21.92
C THR A 25 11.32 1.56 -21.16
N LYS A 26 12.47 1.90 -21.75
CA LYS A 26 13.77 1.83 -21.05
C LYS A 26 13.88 2.82 -19.90
N ALA A 27 13.46 4.07 -20.10
CA ALA A 27 13.47 5.09 -19.06
C ALA A 27 12.55 4.71 -17.88
N TYR A 28 11.35 4.23 -18.19
CA TYR A 28 10.40 3.71 -17.20
C TYR A 28 11.00 2.54 -16.41
N THR A 29 11.52 1.53 -17.12
CA THR A 29 12.09 0.35 -16.46
C THR A 29 13.34 0.66 -15.64
N HIS A 30 14.13 1.65 -16.03
CA HIS A 30 15.26 2.13 -15.24
C HIS A 30 14.79 2.66 -13.87
N LEU A 31 13.74 3.47 -13.81
CA LEU A 31 13.20 3.93 -12.52
C LEU A 31 12.62 2.79 -11.67
N THR A 32 11.93 1.83 -12.29
CA THR A 32 11.47 0.65 -11.54
C THR A 32 12.62 -0.25 -11.08
N TRP A 33 13.76 -0.22 -11.79
CA TRP A 33 14.98 -0.92 -11.37
C TRP A 33 15.59 -0.24 -10.15
N GLU A 34 15.64 1.09 -10.10
CA GLU A 34 16.04 1.83 -8.90
C GLU A 34 15.12 1.48 -7.72
N ASP A 35 13.80 1.47 -7.93
CA ASP A 35 12.83 1.04 -6.91
C ASP A 35 13.16 -0.37 -6.38
N ALA A 36 13.37 -1.35 -7.27
CA ALA A 36 13.66 -2.73 -6.89
C ALA A 36 15.03 -2.89 -6.19
N GLU A 37 16.06 -2.23 -6.70
CA GLU A 37 17.41 -2.31 -6.13
C GLU A 37 17.46 -1.66 -4.76
N HIS A 38 16.82 -0.50 -4.58
CA HIS A 38 16.74 0.16 -3.29
C HIS A 38 15.80 -0.53 -2.32
N THR A 39 14.70 -1.14 -2.79
CA THR A 39 13.85 -2.01 -1.95
C THR A 39 14.68 -3.15 -1.34
N ARG A 40 15.51 -3.79 -2.16
CA ARG A 40 16.33 -4.92 -1.76
C ARG A 40 17.47 -4.55 -0.83
N THR A 41 18.06 -3.37 -1.01
CA THR A 41 19.34 -2.99 -0.38
C THR A 41 19.19 -2.03 0.80
N ASN A 42 18.04 -1.38 0.97
CA ASN A 42 17.84 -0.46 2.08
C ASN A 42 17.74 -1.22 3.42
N ASP A 43 18.34 -0.62 4.45
CA ASP A 43 18.35 -1.14 5.82
C ASP A 43 17.07 -0.81 6.60
N LYS A 44 16.23 0.07 6.06
CA LYS A 44 14.98 0.50 6.68
C LYS A 44 13.86 -0.53 6.51
N GLY A 45 13.86 -1.32 5.43
CA GLY A 45 12.78 -2.25 5.04
C GLY A 45 11.71 -1.63 4.13
N ILE A 46 12.01 -0.50 3.47
CA ILE A 46 11.09 0.21 2.57
C ILE A 46 10.93 -0.58 1.28
N THR A 47 9.69 -0.73 0.81
CA THR A 47 9.40 -1.20 -0.55
C THR A 47 9.02 -0.01 -1.41
N TYR A 48 9.86 0.35 -2.37
CA TYR A 48 9.67 1.54 -3.19
C TYR A 48 8.75 1.28 -4.38
N TYR A 49 7.80 2.20 -4.59
CA TYR A 49 6.99 2.28 -5.81
C TYR A 49 6.83 3.75 -6.19
N THR A 50 7.87 4.28 -6.84
CA THR A 50 7.88 5.64 -7.37
C THR A 50 6.68 5.88 -8.30
N LYS A 51 6.14 7.10 -8.29
CA LYS A 51 5.14 7.56 -9.29
C LYS A 51 5.84 7.86 -10.62
N VAL A 52 6.23 6.80 -11.31
CA VAL A 52 7.07 6.85 -12.53
C VAL A 52 6.44 7.71 -13.62
N ASP A 53 5.11 7.69 -13.75
CA ASP A 53 4.36 8.47 -14.75
C ASP A 53 4.61 9.98 -14.61
N ASP A 54 4.69 10.49 -13.37
CA ASP A 54 4.99 11.89 -13.12
C ASP A 54 6.40 12.27 -13.56
N VAL A 55 7.34 11.34 -13.36
CA VAL A 55 8.73 11.49 -13.80
C VAL A 55 8.81 11.47 -15.32
N MET A 56 8.13 10.52 -15.99
CA MET A 56 8.13 10.43 -17.46
C MET A 56 7.51 11.67 -18.10
N GLY A 57 6.40 12.17 -17.54
CA GLY A 57 5.78 13.42 -17.97
C GLY A 57 6.73 14.61 -17.83
N TYR A 58 7.41 14.73 -16.69
CA TYR A 58 8.42 15.78 -16.49
C TYR A 58 9.59 15.69 -17.48
N MET A 59 10.13 14.48 -17.67
CA MET A 59 11.29 14.26 -18.53
C MET A 59 10.96 14.56 -19.99
N ASN A 60 9.78 14.15 -20.47
CA ASN A 60 9.35 14.45 -21.83
C ASN A 60 8.98 15.93 -22.01
N PHE A 61 8.39 16.58 -21.00
CA PHE A 61 8.15 18.02 -21.04
C PHE A 61 9.46 18.81 -21.18
N LYS A 62 10.49 18.42 -20.42
CA LYS A 62 11.77 19.16 -20.37
C LYS A 62 12.74 18.81 -21.49
N PHE A 63 12.79 17.54 -21.90
CA PHE A 63 13.82 17.02 -22.79
C PHE A 63 13.28 16.44 -24.09
N HIS A 64 11.96 16.38 -24.26
CA HIS A 64 11.28 15.84 -25.45
C HIS A 64 11.73 14.40 -25.75
N ASP A 65 12.21 14.14 -26.96
CA ASP A 65 12.65 12.82 -27.44
C ASP A 65 14.10 12.49 -27.04
N TYR A 66 14.30 12.19 -25.76
CA TYR A 66 15.62 11.80 -25.24
C TYR A 66 15.89 10.29 -25.35
N GLU A 67 17.16 9.90 -25.41
CA GLU A 67 17.56 8.48 -25.34
C GLU A 67 18.31 8.22 -24.03
N LEU A 68 17.97 7.13 -23.34
CA LEU A 68 18.38 6.90 -21.94
C LEU A 68 19.90 6.99 -21.73
N HIS A 69 20.69 6.51 -22.68
CA HIS A 69 22.15 6.45 -22.56
C HIS A 69 22.88 7.63 -23.21
N LYS A 70 22.16 8.63 -23.75
CA LYS A 70 22.77 9.84 -24.31
C LYS A 70 23.05 10.88 -23.22
N PRO A 71 24.01 11.80 -23.43
CA PRO A 71 24.24 12.95 -22.55
C PRO A 71 23.04 13.89 -22.48
N VAL A 72 22.76 14.46 -21.29
CA VAL A 72 21.63 15.40 -21.05
C VAL A 72 21.70 16.68 -21.90
N HIS A 73 22.90 17.12 -22.26
CA HIS A 73 23.13 18.18 -23.22
C HIS A 73 24.50 18.02 -23.89
N LEU A 74 24.74 18.78 -24.96
CA LEU A 74 26.02 18.76 -25.68
C LEU A 74 27.17 19.06 -24.70
N PHE A 75 28.14 18.14 -24.61
CA PHE A 75 29.29 18.17 -23.70
C PHE A 75 29.03 17.81 -22.22
N SER A 76 27.82 17.39 -21.85
CA SER A 76 27.57 16.82 -20.51
C SER A 76 28.28 15.48 -20.32
N SER A 77 28.82 15.23 -19.14
CA SER A 77 29.26 13.89 -18.71
C SER A 77 28.14 13.08 -18.07
N GLU A 78 27.02 13.71 -17.67
CA GLU A 78 25.83 13.07 -17.11
C GLU A 78 24.93 12.58 -18.25
N THR A 79 24.58 11.30 -18.24
CA THR A 79 23.59 10.71 -19.15
C THR A 79 22.17 10.87 -18.61
N TYR A 80 21.14 10.70 -19.45
CA TYR A 80 19.75 10.69 -18.97
C TYR A 80 19.49 9.57 -17.95
N LYS A 81 20.20 8.44 -18.05
CA LYS A 81 20.19 7.39 -17.03
C LYS A 81 20.67 7.91 -15.68
N ASP A 82 21.82 8.58 -15.64
CA ASP A 82 22.37 9.15 -14.41
C ASP A 82 21.46 10.23 -13.82
N TYR A 83 20.85 11.04 -14.70
CA TYR A 83 19.86 12.04 -14.32
C TYR A 83 18.64 11.40 -13.65
N LEU A 84 18.10 10.32 -14.22
CA LEU A 84 16.96 9.58 -13.66
C LEU A 84 17.32 8.90 -12.34
N SER A 85 18.51 8.31 -12.19
CA SER A 85 18.96 7.76 -10.90
C SER A 85 19.05 8.85 -9.84
N THR A 86 19.61 10.02 -10.19
CA THR A 86 19.67 11.15 -9.25
C THR A 86 18.28 11.66 -8.88
N LEU A 87 17.37 11.75 -9.86
CA LEU A 87 16.00 12.16 -9.61
C LEU A 87 15.25 11.16 -8.73
N TRP A 88 15.49 9.86 -8.90
CA TRP A 88 14.95 8.83 -8.02
C TRP A 88 15.39 9.07 -6.57
N HIS A 89 16.68 9.33 -6.33
CA HIS A 89 17.20 9.67 -5.01
C HIS A 89 16.57 10.95 -4.47
N ASP A 90 16.45 12.01 -5.28
CA ASP A 90 15.87 13.27 -4.82
C ASP A 90 14.37 13.16 -4.45
N LEU A 91 13.67 12.18 -5.01
CA LEU A 91 12.28 11.82 -4.68
C LEU A 91 12.17 10.92 -3.44
N ASN A 92 13.08 9.95 -3.31
CA ASN A 92 12.92 8.82 -2.39
C ASN A 92 13.89 8.80 -1.20
N ASP A 93 14.99 9.57 -1.24
CA ASP A 93 15.93 9.73 -0.15
C ASP A 93 15.51 10.89 0.77
N GLY A 94 15.55 10.64 2.08
CA GLY A 94 15.24 11.63 3.09
C GLY A 94 14.47 11.05 4.28
N GLU A 95 13.97 11.95 5.14
CA GLU A 95 12.97 11.61 6.15
C GLU A 95 11.56 11.52 5.54
N ASP A 96 11.27 12.34 4.52
CA ASP A 96 9.99 12.39 3.81
C ASP A 96 10.15 12.08 2.31
N LEU A 97 9.23 11.27 1.78
CA LEU A 97 9.11 11.04 0.33
C LEU A 97 8.57 12.30 -0.35
N LYS A 98 9.10 12.64 -1.53
CA LYS A 98 8.69 13.81 -2.32
C LYS A 98 7.96 13.41 -3.58
N SER A 99 7.08 14.28 -4.03
CA SER A 99 6.50 14.25 -5.38
C SER A 99 7.38 15.01 -6.37
N MET A 100 7.13 14.82 -7.67
CA MET A 100 7.75 15.64 -8.70
C MET A 100 7.44 17.13 -8.53
N GLN A 101 6.24 17.47 -8.02
CA GLN A 101 5.82 18.85 -7.81
C GLN A 101 6.65 19.54 -6.74
N ASP A 102 6.99 18.83 -5.66
CA ASP A 102 7.88 19.33 -4.59
C ASP A 102 9.27 19.70 -5.13
N LEU A 103 9.70 19.02 -6.20
CA LEU A 103 10.99 19.25 -6.82
C LEU A 103 11.00 20.43 -7.80
N TYR A 104 9.86 20.89 -8.32
CA TYR A 104 9.79 21.97 -9.33
C TYR A 104 10.28 23.33 -8.84
N GLU A 105 10.46 23.52 -7.54
CA GLU A 105 11.05 24.74 -6.98
C GLU A 105 12.56 24.60 -6.71
N THR A 106 13.10 23.38 -6.84
CA THR A 106 14.54 23.12 -6.64
C THR A 106 15.35 23.50 -7.89
N PRO A 107 16.60 24.00 -7.74
CA PRO A 107 17.39 24.47 -8.89
C PRO A 107 17.60 23.45 -10.01
N LYS A 108 17.75 22.15 -9.70
CA LYS A 108 18.00 21.09 -10.71
C LYS A 108 16.74 20.77 -11.52
N TYR A 109 15.57 20.79 -10.88
CA TYR A 109 14.31 20.37 -11.49
C TYR A 109 13.36 21.51 -11.86
N LYS A 110 13.81 22.75 -11.68
CA LYS A 110 12.96 23.94 -11.76
C LYS A 110 12.08 24.02 -13.00
N LEU A 111 10.80 24.33 -12.78
CA LEU A 111 9.81 24.73 -13.80
C LEU A 111 9.23 26.10 -13.44
N SER A 112 8.92 26.93 -14.44
CA SER A 112 8.18 28.18 -14.21
C SER A 112 6.74 27.90 -13.79
N LYS A 113 6.02 28.89 -13.24
CA LYS A 113 4.59 28.69 -12.88
C LYS A 113 3.74 28.38 -14.12
N ASP A 114 4.02 29.04 -15.24
CA ASP A 114 3.35 28.78 -16.51
C ASP A 114 3.63 27.33 -16.97
N ASP A 115 4.89 26.85 -16.88
CA ASP A 115 5.23 25.46 -17.23
C ASP A 115 4.57 24.44 -16.28
N GLN A 116 4.43 24.78 -14.99
CA GLN A 116 3.76 23.93 -13.99
C GLN A 116 2.25 23.81 -14.29
N GLU A 117 1.62 24.87 -14.79
CA GLU A 117 0.23 24.84 -15.24
C GLU A 117 0.10 24.05 -16.55
N GLU A 118 0.98 24.27 -17.52
CA GLU A 118 0.97 23.53 -18.79
C GLU A 118 1.15 22.03 -18.59
N ILE A 119 2.14 21.59 -17.82
CA ILE A 119 2.34 20.16 -17.54
C ILE A 119 1.14 19.56 -16.78
N LYS A 120 0.45 20.34 -15.95
CA LYS A 120 -0.75 19.89 -15.24
C LYS A 120 -1.89 19.68 -16.21
N GLU A 121 -2.17 20.65 -17.10
CA GLU A 121 -3.20 20.55 -18.14
C GLU A 121 -2.95 19.34 -19.06
N LEU A 122 -1.70 19.18 -19.53
CA LEU A 122 -1.32 18.05 -20.39
C LEU A 122 -1.48 16.68 -19.70
N LYS A 123 -1.38 16.63 -18.37
CA LYS A 123 -1.62 15.41 -17.59
C LYS A 123 -3.10 15.08 -17.39
N GLU A 124 -4.00 16.06 -17.48
CA GLU A 124 -5.46 15.83 -17.34
C GLU A 124 -6.01 14.96 -18.47
N GLU A 125 -5.44 15.06 -19.68
CA GLU A 125 -5.75 14.18 -20.81
C GLU A 125 -5.17 12.76 -20.65
N GLY A 126 -4.23 12.59 -19.71
CA GLY A 126 -3.49 11.36 -19.45
C GLY A 126 -2.05 11.45 -19.97
N VAL A 127 -1.08 11.05 -19.14
CA VAL A 127 0.36 11.18 -19.45
C VAL A 127 0.70 10.58 -20.82
N TYR A 128 0.14 9.42 -21.14
CA TYR A 128 0.43 8.66 -22.37
C TYR A 128 -0.66 8.79 -23.45
N ALA A 129 -1.55 9.79 -23.38
CA ALA A 129 -2.73 9.88 -24.25
C ALA A 129 -2.39 9.81 -25.76
N SER A 130 -1.26 10.35 -26.18
CA SER A 130 -0.81 10.32 -27.58
C SER A 130 -0.38 8.93 -28.08
N MET A 131 -0.18 7.98 -27.18
CA MET A 131 0.25 6.61 -27.47
C MET A 131 -0.90 5.61 -27.42
N GLN A 132 -2.10 6.05 -27.05
CA GLN A 132 -3.25 5.16 -26.90
C GLN A 132 -3.60 4.46 -28.23
N GLU A 133 -3.59 3.13 -28.22
CA GLU A 133 -4.00 2.29 -29.35
C GLU A 133 -4.78 1.04 -28.93
N LEU A 134 -4.97 0.83 -27.62
CA LEU A 134 -5.77 -0.23 -27.04
C LEU A 134 -7.00 0.36 -26.34
N ASP A 135 -8.14 -0.30 -26.47
CA ASP A 135 -9.39 0.05 -25.79
C ASP A 135 -9.52 -0.64 -24.43
N ASN A 136 -10.47 -0.19 -23.62
CA ASN A 136 -10.77 -0.81 -22.34
C ASN A 136 -11.14 -2.30 -22.52
N PRO A 137 -10.43 -3.26 -21.86
CA PRO A 137 -10.66 -4.69 -22.02
C PRO A 137 -11.93 -5.20 -21.32
N PHE A 138 -12.65 -4.38 -20.57
CA PHE A 138 -13.80 -4.84 -19.76
C PHE A 138 -15.14 -4.50 -20.41
N GLU A 139 -16.02 -5.50 -20.54
CA GLU A 139 -17.36 -5.29 -21.10
C GLU A 139 -18.14 -4.23 -20.30
N GLY A 140 -18.80 -3.32 -21.03
CA GLY A 140 -19.60 -2.25 -20.42
C GLY A 140 -18.79 -1.07 -19.89
N LYS A 141 -17.46 -1.07 -20.08
CA LYS A 141 -16.59 0.08 -19.83
C LYS A 141 -16.23 0.78 -21.12
N SER A 142 -15.99 2.09 -21.02
CA SER A 142 -15.54 2.97 -22.09
C SER A 142 -14.08 3.37 -21.88
N ASN A 143 -13.48 4.02 -22.87
CA ASN A 143 -12.15 4.62 -22.74
C ASN A 143 -12.13 5.85 -21.80
N GLU A 144 -13.30 6.34 -21.39
CA GLU A 144 -13.39 7.37 -20.35
C GLU A 144 -13.29 6.80 -18.94
N ASP A 145 -13.53 5.49 -18.77
CA ASP A 145 -13.39 4.78 -17.51
C ASP A 145 -11.93 4.41 -17.24
N SER A 146 -11.47 4.67 -16.02
CA SER A 146 -10.09 4.36 -15.62
C SER A 146 -9.84 2.86 -15.51
N LEU A 147 -8.63 2.45 -15.89
CA LEU A 147 -8.11 1.11 -15.69
C LEU A 147 -7.19 1.07 -14.48
N THR A 148 -7.54 0.26 -13.49
CA THR A 148 -6.77 0.18 -12.26
C THR A 148 -5.70 -0.89 -12.37
N MET A 149 -4.43 -0.52 -12.17
CA MET A 149 -3.28 -1.41 -12.29
C MET A 149 -2.72 -1.78 -10.92
N THR A 150 -2.86 -3.04 -10.52
CA THR A 150 -2.40 -3.60 -9.25
C THR A 150 -0.94 -4.06 -9.30
N TYR A 151 -0.43 -4.34 -10.51
CA TYR A 151 0.96 -4.72 -10.75
C TYR A 151 1.46 -4.02 -12.01
N ARG A 152 2.46 -3.15 -11.87
CA ARG A 152 3.06 -2.43 -13.00
C ARG A 152 4.09 -3.27 -13.75
N TYR A 153 4.28 -2.95 -15.01
CA TYR A 153 5.41 -3.40 -15.82
C TYR A 153 6.71 -2.87 -15.23
N GLY A 154 7.76 -3.67 -15.14
CA GLY A 154 9.05 -3.19 -14.63
C GLY A 154 9.74 -4.14 -13.67
N TYR A 155 10.79 -3.66 -13.01
CA TYR A 155 11.60 -4.44 -12.09
C TYR A 155 10.98 -4.51 -10.69
N TYR A 156 11.14 -5.67 -10.05
CA TYR A 156 10.76 -5.98 -8.68
C TYR A 156 11.89 -6.69 -7.96
N ASP A 157 12.00 -6.54 -6.65
CA ASP A 157 12.86 -7.42 -5.84
C ASP A 157 12.19 -8.80 -5.73
N LEU A 158 12.65 -9.75 -6.54
CA LEU A 158 12.19 -11.13 -6.54
C LEU A 158 13.41 -12.03 -6.38
N ASP A 159 13.35 -12.93 -5.39
CA ASP A 159 14.47 -13.82 -5.04
C ASP A 159 15.78 -13.08 -4.72
N GLY A 160 15.67 -11.88 -4.12
CA GLY A 160 16.82 -11.08 -3.70
C GLY A 160 17.60 -10.50 -4.89
N LYS A 161 16.92 -10.18 -6.00
CA LYS A 161 17.50 -9.47 -7.14
C LYS A 161 16.41 -8.69 -7.90
N PRO A 162 16.76 -7.54 -8.52
CA PRO A 162 15.89 -6.88 -9.46
C PRO A 162 15.55 -7.81 -10.64
N THR A 163 14.28 -8.17 -10.77
CA THR A 163 13.76 -9.04 -11.82
C THR A 163 12.68 -8.30 -12.61
N LEU A 164 12.87 -8.19 -13.93
CA LEU A 164 11.93 -7.53 -14.84
C LEU A 164 10.68 -8.40 -15.05
N GLN A 165 9.52 -7.77 -14.91
CA GLN A 165 8.23 -8.33 -15.29
C GLN A 165 7.68 -7.56 -16.49
N GLU A 166 7.44 -8.28 -17.58
CA GLU A 166 7.06 -7.70 -18.88
C GLU A 166 5.54 -7.64 -19.09
N TYR A 167 4.79 -7.45 -17.99
CA TYR A 167 3.34 -7.40 -17.99
C TYR A 167 2.80 -6.39 -16.98
N ILE A 168 1.55 -5.98 -17.17
CA ILE A 168 0.73 -5.30 -16.14
C ILE A 168 -0.36 -6.24 -15.64
N LEU A 169 -0.88 -6.00 -14.43
CA LEU A 169 -2.06 -6.66 -13.89
C LEU A 169 -3.15 -5.61 -13.66
N LEU A 170 -4.26 -5.74 -14.36
CA LEU A 170 -5.43 -4.89 -14.22
C LEU A 170 -6.41 -5.51 -13.23
N GLU A 171 -6.97 -4.69 -12.34
CA GLU A 171 -8.00 -5.12 -11.39
C GLU A 171 -9.24 -5.61 -12.14
N ALA A 172 -9.71 -6.81 -11.81
CA ALA A 172 -10.91 -7.40 -12.37
C ALA A 172 -11.55 -8.34 -11.34
N ASN A 173 -12.88 -8.38 -11.31
CA ASN A 173 -13.62 -9.33 -10.48
C ASN A 173 -13.56 -10.74 -11.08
N ALA A 174 -13.92 -11.74 -10.28
CA ALA A 174 -14.19 -13.08 -10.81
C ALA A 174 -15.29 -13.06 -11.87
N HIS A 175 -15.09 -13.80 -12.97
CA HIS A 175 -16.00 -13.86 -14.12
C HIS A 175 -16.27 -12.49 -14.78
N GLN A 176 -15.30 -11.57 -14.71
CA GLN A 176 -15.39 -10.30 -15.43
C GLN A 176 -15.27 -10.57 -16.93
N THR A 177 -16.30 -10.24 -17.71
CA THR A 177 -16.27 -10.38 -19.17
C THR A 177 -15.17 -9.50 -19.76
N ILE A 178 -14.33 -10.12 -20.59
CA ILE A 178 -13.24 -9.50 -21.33
C ILE A 178 -13.61 -9.36 -22.81
N VAL A 179 -13.43 -8.15 -23.34
CA VAL A 179 -13.55 -7.80 -24.76
C VAL A 179 -12.18 -7.53 -25.37
N ALA A 180 -12.05 -7.73 -26.69
CA ALA A 180 -10.81 -7.51 -27.42
C ALA A 180 -10.42 -6.01 -27.37
N PRO A 181 -9.23 -5.65 -26.83
CA PRO A 181 -8.77 -4.25 -26.78
C PRO A 181 -8.34 -3.69 -28.14
N MET A 182 -8.11 -4.57 -29.11
CA MET A 182 -7.64 -4.23 -30.44
C MET A 182 -8.16 -5.23 -31.45
N ASP A 183 -8.34 -4.78 -32.68
CA ASP A 183 -8.43 -5.66 -33.85
C ASP A 183 -7.24 -6.62 -33.88
N GLY A 184 -7.49 -7.89 -34.20
CA GLY A 184 -6.39 -8.85 -34.31
C GLY A 184 -6.81 -10.22 -34.78
N VAL A 185 -5.83 -11.00 -35.22
CA VAL A 185 -5.98 -12.45 -35.41
C VAL A 185 -5.65 -13.15 -34.10
N VAL A 186 -6.54 -14.03 -33.66
CA VAL A 186 -6.41 -14.80 -32.42
C VAL A 186 -5.40 -15.94 -32.60
N SER A 187 -4.50 -16.08 -31.63
CA SER A 187 -3.77 -17.31 -31.33
C SER A 187 -3.93 -17.67 -29.86
N LEU A 188 -3.94 -18.96 -29.54
CA LEU A 188 -4.16 -19.50 -28.21
C LEU A 188 -2.90 -20.23 -27.73
N ASP A 189 -2.52 -19.97 -26.47
CA ASP A 189 -1.44 -20.68 -25.78
C ASP A 189 -1.93 -21.11 -24.39
N GLY A 190 -2.43 -22.35 -24.30
CA GLY A 190 -3.22 -22.78 -23.15
C GLY A 190 -4.49 -21.93 -23.03
N ASP A 191 -4.69 -21.34 -21.85
CA ASP A 191 -5.81 -20.42 -21.60
C ASP A 191 -5.47 -18.96 -21.97
N ASN A 192 -4.27 -18.68 -22.50
CA ASN A 192 -3.90 -17.33 -22.91
C ASN A 192 -4.47 -17.01 -24.31
N VAL A 193 -5.01 -15.81 -24.47
CA VAL A 193 -5.45 -15.27 -25.76
C VAL A 193 -4.44 -14.26 -26.26
N ILE A 194 -3.93 -14.49 -27.47
CA ILE A 194 -2.95 -13.64 -28.13
C ILE A 194 -3.63 -12.98 -29.33
N LEU A 195 -3.67 -11.65 -29.36
CA LEU A 195 -4.18 -10.87 -30.50
C LEU A 195 -2.99 -10.30 -31.27
N THR A 196 -2.88 -10.65 -32.54
CA THR A 196 -1.85 -10.10 -33.44
C THR A 196 -2.47 -9.17 -34.48
N ASN A 197 -1.98 -7.93 -34.56
CA ASN A 197 -2.37 -6.96 -35.59
C ASN A 197 -1.17 -6.56 -36.45
N GLY A 198 -1.45 -6.13 -37.68
CA GLY A 198 -0.41 -5.76 -38.64
C GLY A 198 0.40 -6.96 -39.15
N LYS A 199 1.42 -6.66 -39.95
CA LYS A 199 2.38 -7.63 -40.51
C LYS A 199 3.74 -6.97 -40.70
N GLY A 200 4.82 -7.74 -40.56
CA GLY A 200 6.16 -7.27 -40.85
C GLY A 200 6.58 -6.15 -39.90
N GLU A 201 6.84 -4.95 -40.43
CA GLU A 201 7.36 -3.83 -39.63
C GLU A 201 6.28 -3.11 -38.79
N ASN A 202 5.00 -3.40 -39.03
CA ASN A 202 3.86 -2.84 -38.27
C ASN A 202 3.19 -3.90 -37.38
N GLU A 203 3.86 -5.02 -37.09
CA GLU A 203 3.29 -6.09 -36.28
C GLU A 203 3.28 -5.71 -34.79
N SER A 204 2.13 -5.90 -34.14
CA SER A 204 1.98 -5.81 -32.69
C SER A 204 1.22 -7.02 -32.14
N ARG A 205 1.52 -7.37 -30.89
CA ARG A 205 0.98 -8.57 -30.23
C ARG A 205 0.59 -8.28 -28.78
N LEU A 206 -0.69 -8.40 -28.49
CA LEU A 206 -1.26 -8.31 -27.15
C LEU A 206 -1.54 -9.72 -26.62
N THR A 207 -1.02 -10.04 -25.44
CA THR A 207 -1.31 -11.30 -24.76
C THR A 207 -2.12 -11.02 -23.51
N LEU A 208 -3.30 -11.63 -23.45
CA LEU A 208 -4.23 -11.61 -22.33
C LEU A 208 -4.17 -13.00 -21.67
N TYR A 209 -3.72 -13.05 -20.42
CA TYR A 209 -3.42 -14.31 -19.77
C TYR A 209 -4.63 -14.87 -19.03
N SER A 210 -4.72 -16.20 -18.97
CA SER A 210 -5.74 -16.93 -18.21
C SER A 210 -7.18 -16.51 -18.54
N ILE A 211 -7.57 -16.56 -19.81
CA ILE A 211 -8.92 -16.22 -20.27
C ILE A 211 -9.77 -17.49 -20.29
N HIS A 212 -10.74 -17.57 -19.38
CA HIS A 212 -11.65 -18.69 -19.26
C HIS A 212 -12.95 -18.47 -20.03
N ASN A 213 -13.67 -19.58 -20.27
CA ASN A 213 -14.97 -19.60 -20.94
C ASN A 213 -14.98 -18.79 -22.26
N GLY A 214 -13.82 -18.76 -22.93
CA GLY A 214 -13.55 -17.90 -24.06
C GLY A 214 -14.37 -18.24 -25.29
N ARG A 215 -14.76 -17.19 -26.04
CA ARG A 215 -15.33 -17.31 -27.39
C ARG A 215 -14.28 -17.14 -28.49
N ALA A 216 -13.05 -16.80 -28.12
CA ALA A 216 -11.93 -16.64 -29.04
C ALA A 216 -11.61 -17.98 -29.74
N ILE A 217 -11.52 -17.96 -31.06
CA ILE A 217 -11.23 -19.15 -31.87
C ILE A 217 -9.89 -18.94 -32.58
N GLU A 218 -8.97 -19.90 -32.44
CA GLU A 218 -7.67 -19.92 -33.12
C GLU A 218 -7.78 -19.55 -34.61
N GLY A 219 -6.94 -18.61 -35.05
CA GLY A 219 -6.83 -18.17 -36.44
C GLY A 219 -7.97 -17.28 -36.94
N THR A 220 -8.97 -16.97 -36.11
CA THR A 220 -10.06 -16.04 -36.48
C THR A 220 -9.67 -14.60 -36.20
N ARG A 221 -10.27 -13.67 -36.97
CA ARG A 221 -10.13 -12.23 -36.72
C ARG A 221 -11.23 -11.79 -35.75
N VAL A 222 -10.83 -11.06 -34.72
CA VAL A 222 -11.73 -10.31 -33.83
C VAL A 222 -11.58 -8.82 -34.10
N LEU A 223 -12.66 -8.08 -33.87
CA LEU A 223 -12.67 -6.63 -33.86
C LEU A 223 -12.58 -6.12 -32.42
N THR A 224 -12.08 -4.90 -32.26
CA THR A 224 -12.13 -4.22 -30.96
C THR A 224 -13.56 -4.24 -30.39
N GLY A 225 -13.70 -4.62 -29.12
CA GLY A 225 -14.98 -4.76 -28.43
C GLY A 225 -15.66 -6.14 -28.55
N ASP A 226 -15.15 -7.05 -29.39
CA ASP A 226 -15.67 -8.42 -29.44
C ASP A 226 -15.37 -9.17 -28.13
N VAL A 227 -16.37 -9.88 -27.58
CA VAL A 227 -16.18 -10.71 -26.38
C VAL A 227 -15.24 -11.87 -26.68
N ILE A 228 -14.15 -11.96 -25.93
CA ILE A 228 -13.12 -12.99 -26.09
C ILE A 228 -13.11 -14.01 -24.96
N GLY A 229 -13.63 -13.67 -23.78
CA GLY A 229 -13.82 -14.58 -22.64
C GLY A 229 -14.09 -13.84 -21.34
N GLU A 230 -13.70 -14.44 -20.22
CA GLU A 230 -13.80 -13.83 -18.89
C GLU A 230 -12.60 -14.20 -18.00
N THR A 231 -12.38 -13.45 -16.93
CA THR A 231 -11.42 -13.82 -15.89
C THR A 231 -11.90 -15.06 -15.10
N PRO A 232 -10.98 -15.94 -14.68
CA PRO A 232 -11.32 -17.16 -13.95
C PRO A 232 -11.72 -16.89 -12.51
N ASP A 233 -11.13 -15.85 -11.92
CA ASP A 233 -11.22 -15.48 -10.51
C ASP A 233 -10.92 -13.98 -10.35
N ASP A 234 -10.79 -13.53 -9.11
CA ASP A 234 -10.52 -12.15 -8.72
C ASP A 234 -9.04 -11.78 -8.71
N THR A 235 -8.16 -12.60 -9.31
CA THR A 235 -6.72 -12.29 -9.39
C THR A 235 -6.38 -11.19 -10.40
N GLY A 236 -7.35 -10.77 -11.21
CA GLY A 236 -7.21 -9.70 -12.20
C GLY A 236 -6.89 -10.18 -13.61
N LEU A 237 -6.77 -9.21 -14.54
CA LEU A 237 -6.40 -9.46 -15.92
C LEU A 237 -4.92 -9.12 -16.14
N LYS A 238 -4.09 -10.15 -16.30
CA LYS A 238 -2.67 -9.98 -16.67
C LYS A 238 -2.55 -9.72 -18.17
N VAL A 239 -1.74 -8.73 -18.54
CA VAL A 239 -1.57 -8.27 -19.93
C VAL A 239 -0.11 -7.98 -20.25
N SER A 240 0.38 -8.48 -21.39
CA SER A 240 1.70 -8.10 -21.95
C SER A 240 1.54 -7.65 -23.40
N TYR A 241 2.39 -6.73 -23.84
CA TYR A 241 2.32 -6.15 -25.18
C TYR A 241 3.69 -6.13 -25.84
N GLN A 242 3.73 -6.48 -27.13
CA GLN A 242 4.94 -6.51 -27.93
C GLN A 242 4.76 -5.75 -29.23
N LYS A 243 5.80 -5.02 -29.67
CA LYS A 243 5.80 -4.27 -30.92
C LYS A 243 7.05 -4.55 -31.74
N TYR A 244 6.94 -4.42 -33.05
CA TYR A 244 8.07 -4.57 -33.94
C TYR A 244 9.06 -3.42 -33.77
N LYS A 245 10.33 -3.75 -33.53
CA LYS A 245 11.41 -2.77 -33.35
C LYS A 245 12.30 -2.65 -34.58
N ASN A 246 12.88 -3.76 -35.06
CA ASN A 246 13.72 -3.80 -36.26
C ASN A 246 13.98 -5.24 -36.72
N LYS A 247 14.67 -5.40 -37.85
CA LYS A 247 14.98 -6.72 -38.44
C LYS A 247 15.79 -7.66 -37.53
N LYS A 248 16.54 -7.11 -36.56
CA LYS A 248 17.38 -7.88 -35.64
C LYS A 248 16.59 -8.35 -34.42
N GLU A 249 15.85 -7.45 -33.79
CA GLU A 249 15.13 -7.69 -32.54
C GLU A 249 13.69 -8.21 -32.78
N LYS A 250 13.13 -8.02 -33.98
CA LYS A 250 11.74 -8.34 -34.34
C LYS A 250 10.74 -7.74 -33.36
N LEU A 251 10.04 -8.55 -32.57
CA LEU A 251 9.08 -8.11 -31.56
C LEU A 251 9.77 -7.99 -30.19
N VAL A 252 9.61 -6.86 -29.53
CA VAL A 252 10.10 -6.64 -28.16
C VAL A 252 8.94 -6.23 -27.27
N TYR A 253 9.03 -6.56 -25.98
CA TYR A 253 8.06 -6.10 -24.99
C TYR A 253 8.15 -4.59 -24.77
N VAL A 254 6.99 -3.96 -24.69
CA VAL A 254 6.79 -2.55 -24.36
C VAL A 254 5.83 -2.48 -23.18
N ASN A 255 5.87 -1.40 -22.39
CA ASN A 255 4.96 -1.27 -21.25
C ASN A 255 3.50 -1.13 -21.76
N PRO A 256 2.60 -2.10 -21.50
CA PRO A 256 1.22 -2.03 -21.99
C PRO A 256 0.45 -0.79 -21.50
N GLN A 257 0.82 -0.22 -20.35
CA GLN A 257 0.10 0.93 -19.79
C GLN A 257 0.09 2.14 -20.72
N PHE A 258 1.12 2.30 -21.56
CA PHE A 258 1.24 3.46 -22.45
C PHE A 258 0.14 3.49 -23.51
N TYR A 259 -0.46 2.32 -23.79
CA TYR A 259 -1.35 2.14 -24.92
C TYR A 259 -2.82 1.99 -24.50
N PHE A 260 -3.09 1.80 -23.21
CA PHE A 260 -4.43 1.73 -22.64
C PHE A 260 -4.92 3.10 -22.15
N PRO A 261 -6.24 3.37 -22.15
CA PRO A 261 -6.80 4.60 -21.61
C PRO A 261 -6.69 4.64 -20.09
N LYS A 262 -6.37 5.83 -19.56
CA LYS A 262 -6.53 6.19 -18.13
C LYS A 262 -6.09 5.11 -17.15
N VAL A 263 -4.89 4.55 -17.35
CA VAL A 263 -4.31 3.57 -16.42
C VAL A 263 -3.87 4.27 -15.14
N ILE A 264 -4.30 3.76 -13.99
CA ILE A 264 -3.96 4.27 -12.66
C ILE A 264 -3.14 3.21 -11.92
N GLN A 265 -1.89 3.53 -11.58
CA GLN A 265 -1.04 2.68 -10.74
C GLN A 265 -1.47 2.75 -9.27
N LEU A 266 -1.84 1.59 -8.69
CA LEU A 266 -2.17 1.48 -7.27
C LEU A 266 -0.96 1.34 -6.36
N GLN A 267 0.11 0.71 -6.86
CA GLN A 267 1.29 0.46 -6.07
C GLN A 267 1.91 1.79 -5.62
N THR A 268 2.20 1.88 -4.33
CA THR A 268 2.77 3.06 -3.68
C THR A 268 3.83 2.63 -2.69
N THR A 269 4.84 3.46 -2.47
CA THR A 269 5.97 3.14 -1.58
C THR A 269 5.44 2.74 -0.21
N ILE A 270 5.80 1.53 0.23
CA ILE A 270 5.43 0.96 1.51
C ILE A 270 6.57 1.25 2.47
N LEU A 271 6.29 2.09 3.46
CA LEU A 271 7.18 2.28 4.59
C LEU A 271 7.00 1.12 5.58
N PRO A 272 8.08 0.56 6.13
CA PRO A 272 8.04 -0.54 7.09
C PRO A 272 7.52 -0.08 8.46
N ALA A 273 7.25 1.21 8.63
CA ALA A 273 6.44 1.74 9.70
C ALA A 273 4.97 1.37 9.47
N ILE A 274 4.64 0.09 9.66
CA ILE A 274 3.27 -0.33 9.94
C ILE A 274 2.80 0.49 11.13
N GLY A 275 1.73 1.27 10.92
CA GLY A 275 1.05 2.04 11.95
C GLY A 275 0.93 1.24 13.25
N GLN A 276 1.50 1.79 14.32
CA GLN A 276 1.17 1.40 15.68
C GLN A 276 -0.28 1.83 15.96
N PHE A 277 -1.26 1.14 15.41
CA PHE A 277 -2.64 1.35 15.86
C PHE A 277 -2.78 0.73 17.23
N GLY A 278 -2.71 1.58 18.25
CA GLY A 278 -2.90 1.24 19.64
C GLY A 278 -3.48 2.45 20.38
N GLY A 279 -4.03 2.20 21.57
CA GLY A 279 -4.68 3.24 22.35
C GLY A 279 -6.01 3.69 21.74
N ASP A 280 -6.44 4.90 22.09
CA ASP A 280 -7.83 5.31 21.90
C ASP A 280 -8.25 5.44 20.42
N GLU A 281 -7.31 5.67 19.50
CA GLU A 281 -7.61 5.73 18.06
C GLU A 281 -8.07 4.37 17.53
N PHE A 282 -7.41 3.28 17.93
CA PHE A 282 -7.77 1.93 17.50
C PHE A 282 -9.14 1.50 18.03
N GLU A 283 -9.43 1.78 19.31
CA GLU A 283 -10.73 1.45 19.90
C GLU A 283 -11.87 2.23 19.23
N ARG A 284 -11.64 3.51 18.89
CA ARG A 284 -12.60 4.30 18.12
C ARG A 284 -12.76 3.76 16.70
N ALA A 285 -11.67 3.42 16.00
CA ALA A 285 -11.71 2.84 14.66
C ALA A 285 -12.50 1.52 14.63
N LYS A 286 -12.31 0.67 15.64
CA LYS A 286 -13.06 -0.58 15.80
C LYS A 286 -14.56 -0.31 15.99
N HIS A 287 -14.91 0.63 16.87
CA HIS A 287 -16.30 1.02 17.06
C HIS A 287 -16.90 1.54 15.73
N ILE A 288 -16.21 2.46 15.05
CA ILE A 288 -16.64 3.01 13.77
C ILE A 288 -16.85 1.89 12.74
N TYR A 289 -15.95 0.92 12.65
CA TYR A 289 -16.11 -0.23 11.77
C TYR A 289 -17.36 -1.04 12.09
N GLU A 290 -17.58 -1.40 13.36
CA GLU A 290 -18.77 -2.16 13.77
C GLU A 290 -20.06 -1.41 13.42
N PHE A 291 -20.07 -0.09 13.67
CA PHE A 291 -21.19 0.78 13.33
C PHE A 291 -21.41 0.85 11.82
N LEU A 292 -20.41 1.24 11.02
CA LEU A 292 -20.57 1.42 9.57
C LEU A 292 -20.85 0.11 8.85
N LYS A 293 -20.27 -1.00 9.31
CA LYS A 293 -20.59 -2.34 8.81
C LYS A 293 -22.06 -2.69 9.04
N SER A 294 -22.62 -2.31 10.19
CA SER A 294 -24.06 -2.49 10.47
C SER A 294 -24.96 -1.69 9.52
N GLN A 295 -24.43 -0.61 8.93
CA GLN A 295 -25.12 0.23 7.94
C GLN A 295 -24.93 -0.27 6.48
N GLY A 296 -24.23 -1.40 6.29
CA GLY A 296 -24.01 -2.01 4.98
C GLY A 296 -22.79 -1.50 4.21
N ALA A 297 -21.87 -0.78 4.87
CA ALA A 297 -20.62 -0.37 4.25
C ALA A 297 -19.67 -1.55 4.01
N SER A 298 -19.01 -1.57 2.86
CA SER A 298 -17.96 -2.53 2.54
C SER A 298 -16.73 -2.33 3.43
N PRO A 299 -15.95 -3.39 3.72
CA PRO A 299 -14.67 -3.28 4.43
C PRO A 299 -13.72 -2.23 3.82
N GLN A 300 -13.65 -2.15 2.49
CA GLN A 300 -12.81 -1.22 1.74
C GLN A 300 -13.27 0.24 1.93
N ALA A 301 -14.58 0.50 1.85
CA ALA A 301 -15.14 1.83 2.06
C ALA A 301 -14.95 2.29 3.51
N ILE A 302 -15.11 1.40 4.49
CA ILE A 302 -14.83 1.71 5.90
C ILE A 302 -13.35 2.04 6.09
N ALA A 303 -12.46 1.24 5.52
CA ALA A 303 -11.02 1.46 5.60
C ALA A 303 -10.60 2.82 5.02
N ALA A 304 -11.20 3.21 3.89
CA ALA A 304 -11.00 4.51 3.27
C ALA A 304 -11.43 5.70 4.16
N ILE A 305 -12.58 5.57 4.84
CA ILE A 305 -13.07 6.57 5.79
C ILE A 305 -12.10 6.70 6.98
N LEU A 306 -11.72 5.56 7.56
CA LEU A 306 -10.76 5.51 8.67
C LEU A 306 -9.40 6.10 8.27
N GLY A 307 -8.94 5.82 7.05
CA GLY A 307 -7.68 6.35 6.52
C GLY A 307 -7.67 7.88 6.42
N ASN A 308 -8.78 8.46 5.97
CA ASN A 308 -8.94 9.91 5.96
C ASN A 308 -9.00 10.48 7.37
N TRP A 309 -9.83 9.92 8.24
CA TRP A 309 -10.02 10.44 9.60
C TRP A 309 -8.82 10.26 10.52
N SER A 310 -7.96 9.26 10.28
CA SER A 310 -6.66 9.16 10.96
C SER A 310 -5.79 10.38 10.70
N VAL A 311 -5.74 10.86 9.46
CA VAL A 311 -4.95 12.05 9.10
C VAL A 311 -5.67 13.34 9.51
N GLU A 312 -6.99 13.37 9.35
CA GLU A 312 -7.80 14.56 9.60
C GLU A 312 -7.91 14.91 11.08
N SER A 313 -8.18 13.91 11.92
CA SER A 313 -8.55 14.10 13.32
C SER A 313 -7.92 13.08 14.26
N SER A 314 -7.06 12.18 13.78
CA SER A 314 -6.62 10.99 14.54
C SER A 314 -7.82 10.18 15.07
N ILE A 315 -8.89 10.15 14.25
CA ILE A 315 -10.19 9.54 14.55
C ILE A 315 -10.76 10.05 15.88
N ASN A 316 -10.47 11.29 16.28
CA ASN A 316 -10.92 11.84 17.55
C ASN A 316 -12.16 12.73 17.32
N PRO A 317 -13.34 12.35 17.83
CA PRO A 317 -14.57 13.12 17.62
C PRO A 317 -14.55 14.46 18.37
N LYS A 318 -13.63 14.66 19.32
CA LYS A 318 -13.47 15.90 20.10
C LYS A 318 -12.38 16.81 19.52
N ARG A 319 -12.08 16.72 18.22
CA ARG A 319 -11.18 17.68 17.54
C ARG A 319 -11.92 18.90 17.05
N ALA A 320 -11.28 20.05 17.12
CA ALA A 320 -11.70 21.26 16.43
C ALA A 320 -10.49 21.90 15.76
N GLU A 321 -10.68 22.42 14.56
CA GLU A 321 -9.60 23.04 13.80
C GLU A 321 -8.96 24.20 14.58
N GLY A 322 -7.63 24.17 14.69
CA GLY A 322 -6.86 25.13 15.48
C GLY A 322 -6.86 24.90 17.01
N ASP A 323 -7.44 23.81 17.51
CA ASP A 323 -7.52 23.53 18.96
C ASP A 323 -6.16 23.43 19.68
N TYR A 324 -5.10 23.05 18.96
CA TYR A 324 -3.73 22.90 19.45
C TYR A 324 -2.96 24.22 19.58
N LEU A 325 -3.52 25.32 19.08
CA LEU A 325 -2.89 26.64 19.14
C LEU A 325 -2.89 27.18 20.58
N SER A 326 -2.27 28.33 20.80
CA SER A 326 -2.39 29.04 22.06
C SER A 326 -3.79 29.69 22.19
N PRO A 327 -4.39 29.73 23.38
CA PRO A 327 -5.57 30.55 23.63
C PRO A 327 -5.33 32.02 23.22
N PRO A 328 -6.34 32.75 22.71
CA PRO A 328 -7.77 32.40 22.75
C PRO A 328 -8.27 31.54 21.59
N VAL A 329 -7.46 31.31 20.55
CA VAL A 329 -7.85 30.50 19.38
C VAL A 329 -7.80 29.01 19.70
N GLY A 330 -6.74 28.60 20.40
CA GLY A 330 -6.59 27.26 20.92
C GLY A 330 -7.51 26.94 22.08
N ALA A 331 -7.60 25.66 22.41
CA ALA A 331 -8.59 25.17 23.37
C ALA A 331 -8.16 25.36 24.83
N THR A 332 -9.19 25.53 25.67
CA THR A 332 -9.16 25.43 27.13
C THR A 332 -10.21 24.42 27.56
N ASP A 333 -10.24 24.04 28.85
CA ASP A 333 -11.15 23.00 29.34
C ASP A 333 -12.64 23.26 29.02
N SER A 334 -13.06 24.53 28.90
CA SER A 334 -14.45 24.91 28.58
C SER A 334 -14.73 25.11 27.08
N SER A 335 -13.72 25.09 26.22
CA SER A 335 -13.82 25.49 24.82
C SER A 335 -14.81 24.66 23.99
N TRP A 336 -14.87 23.35 24.23
CA TRP A 336 -15.74 22.44 23.46
C TRP A 336 -17.24 22.62 23.72
N ASP A 337 -17.61 23.39 24.74
CA ASP A 337 -19.00 23.71 25.08
C ASP A 337 -19.31 25.21 24.88
N ASP A 338 -18.36 25.99 24.36
CA ASP A 338 -18.51 27.42 24.09
C ASP A 338 -18.76 27.66 22.60
N GLU A 339 -20.02 27.98 22.24
CA GLU A 339 -20.43 28.26 20.86
C GLU A 339 -19.62 29.40 20.22
N SER A 340 -19.18 30.39 21.01
CA SER A 340 -18.39 31.50 20.48
C SER A 340 -16.97 31.09 20.11
N TRP A 341 -16.39 30.14 20.85
CA TRP A 341 -15.09 29.54 20.54
C TRP A 341 -15.18 28.61 19.33
N LEU A 342 -16.24 27.81 19.26
CA LEU A 342 -16.51 26.93 18.12
C LEU A 342 -16.73 27.77 16.83
N ALA A 343 -17.38 28.93 16.93
CA ALA A 343 -17.64 29.81 15.79
C ALA A 343 -16.42 30.64 15.31
N ILE A 344 -15.21 30.42 15.85
CA ILE A 344 -14.02 31.13 15.35
C ILE A 344 -13.69 30.65 13.93
N GLY A 345 -13.61 31.58 12.97
CA GLY A 345 -13.29 31.29 11.56
C GLY A 345 -11.80 31.32 11.18
N GLY A 346 -11.53 31.00 9.92
CA GLY A 346 -10.18 30.81 9.36
C GLY A 346 -9.21 31.99 9.56
N PRO A 347 -9.61 33.26 9.36
CA PRO A 347 -8.69 34.39 9.54
C PRO A 347 -8.09 34.48 10.94
N ALA A 348 -8.82 34.08 11.97
CA ALA A 348 -8.29 34.06 13.33
C ALA A 348 -7.36 32.87 13.58
N ILE A 349 -7.60 31.74 12.91
CA ILE A 349 -6.82 30.50 13.05
C ILE A 349 -5.51 30.60 12.27
N TYR A 350 -5.55 31.17 11.07
CA TYR A 350 -4.43 31.17 10.13
C TYR A 350 -3.86 32.57 9.88
N SER A 351 -3.86 33.43 10.91
CA SER A 351 -3.20 34.75 10.85
C SER A 351 -3.61 35.62 9.65
N GLY A 352 -4.90 35.64 9.34
CA GLY A 352 -5.51 36.41 8.24
C GLY A 352 -5.74 35.62 6.95
N ALA A 353 -5.30 34.36 6.85
CA ALA A 353 -5.56 33.49 5.72
C ALA A 353 -6.92 32.75 5.82
N TYR A 354 -7.32 32.11 4.72
CA TYR A 354 -8.54 31.29 4.60
C TYR A 354 -9.85 32.00 5.02
N PRO A 355 -10.19 33.16 4.42
CA PRO A 355 -11.45 33.85 4.72
C PRO A 355 -12.70 33.07 4.32
N ASN A 356 -12.54 32.00 3.51
CA ASN A 356 -13.65 31.11 3.16
C ASN A 356 -14.16 30.31 4.37
N ILE A 357 -13.33 30.08 5.40
CA ILE A 357 -13.73 29.34 6.61
C ILE A 357 -14.46 30.30 7.54
N LEU A 358 -15.78 30.20 7.61
CA LEU A 358 -16.62 31.03 8.47
C LEU A 358 -16.62 30.53 9.92
N HIS A 359 -16.81 29.23 10.11
CA HIS A 359 -16.67 28.55 11.39
C HIS A 359 -15.77 27.32 11.20
N ARG A 360 -14.83 27.12 12.12
CA ARG A 360 -13.79 26.06 12.07
C ARG A 360 -14.35 24.66 11.89
N GLY A 361 -13.55 23.75 11.34
CA GLY A 361 -13.88 22.34 11.28
C GLY A 361 -14.10 21.70 12.67
N LEU A 362 -15.08 20.81 12.77
CA LEU A 362 -15.36 20.02 13.98
C LEU A 362 -15.33 18.51 13.71
N GLY A 363 -14.86 17.74 14.68
CA GLY A 363 -15.05 16.29 14.75
C GLY A 363 -14.24 15.47 13.75
N LEU A 364 -14.72 14.25 13.48
CA LEU A 364 -14.00 13.24 12.70
C LEU A 364 -13.56 13.72 11.32
N GLY A 365 -14.48 14.34 10.57
CA GLY A 365 -14.28 14.84 9.22
C GLY A 365 -14.28 16.37 9.13
N GLN A 366 -13.90 17.05 10.21
CA GLN A 366 -13.75 18.51 10.29
C GLN A 366 -14.90 19.29 9.59
N TRP A 367 -16.15 19.00 9.98
CA TRP A 367 -17.33 19.65 9.42
C TRP A 367 -17.25 21.17 9.58
N THR A 368 -17.18 21.88 8.46
CA THR A 368 -16.82 23.31 8.39
C THR A 368 -17.95 24.11 7.76
N ASP A 369 -18.18 25.33 8.25
CA ASP A 369 -19.03 26.31 7.57
C ASP A 369 -18.16 27.19 6.66
N THR A 370 -18.58 27.32 5.40
CA THR A 370 -17.80 28.03 4.39
C THR A 370 -18.62 29.10 3.68
N ALA A 371 -17.94 30.15 3.19
CA ALA A 371 -18.59 31.27 2.52
C ALA A 371 -19.22 30.88 1.16
N ASP A 372 -18.76 29.79 0.56
CA ASP A 372 -19.33 29.19 -0.65
C ASP A 372 -20.60 28.33 -0.39
N GLY A 373 -21.03 28.21 0.87
CA GLY A 373 -22.37 27.71 1.20
C GLY A 373 -22.42 26.42 2.04
N SER A 374 -21.29 25.85 2.48
CA SER A 374 -21.32 24.78 3.48
C SER A 374 -21.83 25.31 4.82
N THR A 375 -22.74 24.57 5.45
CA THR A 375 -23.27 24.86 6.80
C THR A 375 -23.11 23.67 7.74
N ARG A 376 -22.12 22.79 7.47
CA ARG A 376 -21.97 21.50 8.14
C ARG A 376 -21.54 21.62 9.61
N HIS A 377 -20.76 22.63 9.99
CA HIS A 377 -20.45 22.91 11.39
C HIS A 377 -21.73 23.23 12.15
N THR A 378 -22.50 24.21 11.65
CA THR A 378 -23.77 24.62 12.27
C THR A 378 -24.77 23.48 12.30
N ALA A 379 -24.84 22.68 11.23
CA ALA A 379 -25.72 21.52 11.15
C ALA A 379 -25.37 20.47 12.22
N LEU A 380 -24.09 20.19 12.46
CA LEU A 380 -23.66 19.24 13.49
C LEU A 380 -24.07 19.71 14.90
N LEU A 381 -23.86 20.98 15.24
CA LEU A 381 -24.26 21.52 16.55
C LEU A 381 -25.79 21.46 16.75
N ASN A 382 -26.55 21.87 15.74
CA ASN A 382 -28.02 21.80 15.78
C ASN A 382 -28.51 20.35 15.91
N TYR A 383 -27.88 19.42 15.20
CA TYR A 383 -28.19 18.00 15.29
C TYR A 383 -27.92 17.47 16.69
N ALA A 384 -26.76 17.80 17.27
CA ALA A 384 -26.40 17.46 18.64
C ALA A 384 -27.44 17.95 19.65
N HIS A 385 -27.87 19.21 19.52
CA HIS A 385 -28.89 19.83 20.37
C HIS A 385 -30.23 19.10 20.24
N SER A 386 -30.66 18.78 19.01
CA SER A 386 -31.91 18.05 18.77
C SER A 386 -31.92 16.64 19.37
N LYS A 387 -30.74 16.02 19.49
CA LYS A 387 -30.55 14.68 20.09
C LYS A 387 -30.21 14.74 21.59
N ASN A 388 -30.12 15.94 22.18
CA ASN A 388 -29.69 16.16 23.56
C ASN A 388 -28.36 15.45 23.89
N LYS A 389 -27.38 15.56 22.98
CA LYS A 389 -26.05 14.96 23.07
C LYS A 389 -24.97 16.01 22.86
N LYS A 390 -23.74 15.71 23.29
CA LYS A 390 -22.55 16.53 22.97
C LYS A 390 -22.18 16.35 21.51
N TRP A 391 -21.79 17.41 20.82
CA TRP A 391 -21.40 17.33 19.40
C TRP A 391 -20.18 16.43 19.15
N TYR A 392 -19.33 16.27 20.17
CA TYR A 392 -18.14 15.41 20.17
C TYR A 392 -18.43 13.96 20.65
N ASP A 393 -19.70 13.56 20.77
CA ASP A 393 -20.09 12.16 20.96
C ASP A 393 -19.84 11.36 19.66
N LEU A 394 -19.14 10.23 19.75
CA LEU A 394 -18.75 9.43 18.58
C LEU A 394 -19.97 8.95 17.79
N ASP A 395 -20.92 8.31 18.47
CA ASP A 395 -22.13 7.75 17.84
C ASP A 395 -23.00 8.85 17.24
N LEU A 396 -23.05 10.03 17.87
CA LEU A 396 -23.75 11.19 17.31
C LEU A 396 -23.13 11.62 15.98
N GLN A 397 -21.80 11.71 15.86
CA GLN A 397 -21.15 12.13 14.62
C GLN A 397 -21.35 11.10 13.49
N LEU A 398 -21.30 9.81 13.82
CA LEU A 398 -21.61 8.73 12.87
C LEU A 398 -23.09 8.72 12.45
N ASP A 399 -24.01 9.06 13.36
CA ASP A 399 -25.43 9.22 13.01
C ASP A 399 -25.66 10.50 12.18
N PHE A 400 -24.94 11.58 12.50
CA PHE A 400 -25.01 12.85 11.79
C PHE A 400 -24.62 12.69 10.32
N MET A 401 -23.48 12.04 10.00
CA MET A 401 -23.06 11.88 8.60
C MET A 401 -24.08 11.11 7.74
N LEU A 402 -24.91 10.26 8.37
CA LEU A 402 -25.92 9.44 7.68
C LEU A 402 -27.29 10.10 7.61
N HIS A 403 -27.66 10.91 8.61
CA HIS A 403 -29.03 11.37 8.81
C HIS A 403 -29.18 12.87 9.08
N GLY A 404 -28.13 13.53 9.57
CA GLY A 404 -28.14 14.94 9.95
C GLY A 404 -27.42 15.89 8.99
N ASP A 405 -26.51 15.38 8.17
CA ASP A 405 -25.72 16.16 7.20
C ASP A 405 -26.56 16.61 6.00
N SER A 406 -25.99 17.33 5.03
CA SER A 406 -26.73 17.74 3.83
C SER A 406 -27.23 16.52 3.04
N PRO A 407 -28.41 16.59 2.38
CA PRO A 407 -28.94 15.49 1.58
C PRO A 407 -27.97 14.99 0.50
N TYR A 408 -27.13 15.87 -0.03
CA TYR A 408 -26.07 15.53 -0.97
C TYR A 408 -25.06 14.54 -0.35
N TYR A 409 -24.46 14.90 0.78
CA TYR A 409 -23.46 14.04 1.45
C TYR A 409 -24.08 12.72 1.92
N GLN A 410 -25.32 12.75 2.43
CA GLN A 410 -26.02 11.53 2.83
C GLN A 410 -26.24 10.56 1.66
N SER A 411 -26.66 11.09 0.50
CA SER A 411 -26.87 10.26 -0.70
C SER A 411 -25.56 9.72 -1.22
N TRP A 412 -24.54 10.58 -1.32
CA TRP A 412 -23.22 10.19 -1.80
C TRP A 412 -22.61 9.08 -0.94
N LEU A 413 -22.71 9.21 0.39
CA LEU A 413 -22.17 8.24 1.34
C LEU A 413 -22.85 6.86 1.22
N LYS A 414 -24.17 6.81 0.98
CA LYS A 414 -24.91 5.56 0.76
C LYS A 414 -24.47 4.82 -0.50
N ASP A 415 -24.09 5.55 -1.54
CA ASP A 415 -23.53 4.95 -2.75
C ASP A 415 -22.06 4.57 -2.56
N PHE A 416 -21.30 5.41 -1.84
CA PHE A 416 -19.90 5.15 -1.50
C PHE A 416 -19.73 3.83 -0.74
N PHE A 417 -20.62 3.53 0.21
CA PHE A 417 -20.62 2.32 1.03
C PHE A 417 -20.62 1.00 0.23
N LYS A 418 -21.10 1.02 -1.02
CA LYS A 418 -21.20 -0.17 -1.87
C LYS A 418 -19.91 -0.46 -2.64
N ASN A 419 -18.94 0.44 -2.65
CA ASN A 419 -17.72 0.27 -3.44
C ASN A 419 -16.81 -0.81 -2.85
N THR A 420 -16.26 -1.67 -3.71
CA THR A 420 -15.36 -2.78 -3.33
C THR A 420 -13.95 -2.65 -3.92
N GLY A 421 -13.65 -1.52 -4.58
CA GLY A 421 -12.29 -1.23 -5.07
C GLY A 421 -11.29 -0.99 -3.94
N SER A 422 -10.01 -0.82 -4.27
CA SER A 422 -8.95 -0.68 -3.26
C SER A 422 -9.23 0.41 -2.22
N ALA A 423 -8.91 0.13 -0.95
CA ALA A 423 -9.09 1.10 0.15
C ALA A 423 -8.35 2.42 -0.11
N ALA A 424 -7.20 2.39 -0.76
CA ALA A 424 -6.45 3.58 -1.16
C ALA A 424 -7.22 4.45 -2.18
N ASN A 425 -7.81 3.85 -3.22
CA ASN A 425 -8.61 4.60 -4.19
C ASN A 425 -9.87 5.18 -3.56
N LEU A 426 -10.54 4.38 -2.74
CA LEU A 426 -11.71 4.83 -2.01
C LEU A 426 -11.37 5.95 -1.04
N ALA A 427 -10.15 5.96 -0.47
CA ALA A 427 -9.67 7.05 0.37
C ALA A 427 -9.53 8.36 -0.42
N GLN A 428 -9.01 8.31 -1.65
CA GLN A 428 -8.96 9.47 -2.54
C GLN A 428 -10.37 9.96 -2.90
N LEU A 429 -11.27 9.06 -3.26
CA LEU A 429 -12.65 9.42 -3.61
C LEU A 429 -13.38 10.07 -2.42
N PHE A 430 -13.22 9.50 -1.22
CA PHE A 430 -13.78 10.07 0.00
C PHE A 430 -13.19 11.44 0.31
N LEU A 431 -11.87 11.59 0.19
CA LEU A 431 -11.16 12.86 0.38
C LEU A 431 -11.67 13.94 -0.59
N THR A 432 -11.79 13.61 -1.88
CA THR A 432 -12.19 14.57 -2.91
C THR A 432 -13.66 14.98 -2.79
N TYR A 433 -14.56 14.02 -2.60
CA TYR A 433 -16.00 14.27 -2.77
C TYR A 433 -16.80 14.40 -1.47
N TRP A 434 -16.28 13.88 -0.35
CA TRP A 434 -16.96 13.98 0.96
C TRP A 434 -16.26 14.96 1.91
N GLU A 435 -14.93 14.91 2.02
CA GLU A 435 -14.15 15.89 2.80
C GLU A 435 -14.03 17.22 2.03
N GLY A 436 -13.99 17.17 0.69
CA GLY A 436 -13.94 18.35 -0.17
C GLY A 436 -12.53 18.94 -0.34
N ASN A 437 -11.47 18.15 -0.10
CA ASN A 437 -10.08 18.61 -0.16
C ASN A 437 -9.24 17.75 -1.12
N SER A 438 -9.15 18.12 -2.40
CA SER A 438 -8.39 17.34 -3.39
C SER A 438 -6.87 17.50 -3.21
N GLY A 439 -6.23 16.49 -2.62
CA GLY A 439 -4.76 16.30 -2.68
C GLY A 439 -4.00 16.48 -1.38
N ASP A 440 -4.61 17.01 -0.31
CA ASP A 440 -3.93 17.15 0.98
C ASP A 440 -3.54 15.79 1.58
N LYS A 441 -2.24 15.60 1.83
CA LYS A 441 -1.67 14.38 2.44
C LYS A 441 -2.21 13.08 1.84
N LEU A 442 -2.50 13.09 0.53
CA LEU A 442 -3.19 11.99 -0.14
C LEU A 442 -2.47 10.65 0.07
N LEU A 443 -1.14 10.64 -0.05
CA LEU A 443 -0.33 9.44 0.16
C LEU A 443 -0.43 8.90 1.60
N GLU A 444 -0.46 9.79 2.60
CA GLU A 444 -0.63 9.39 4.00
C GLU A 444 -2.02 8.78 4.20
N ARG A 445 -3.07 9.41 3.67
CA ARG A 445 -4.47 8.93 3.76
C ARG A 445 -4.66 7.59 3.05
N GLN A 446 -4.05 7.40 1.87
CA GLN A 446 -4.03 6.14 1.13
C GLN A 446 -3.30 5.02 1.87
N THR A 447 -2.16 5.36 2.47
CA THR A 447 -1.40 4.44 3.33
C THR A 447 -2.25 4.04 4.54
N ARG A 448 -2.80 5.00 5.29
CA ARG A 448 -3.68 4.74 6.45
C ARG A 448 -4.88 3.89 6.08
N ALA A 449 -5.52 4.15 4.94
CA ALA A 449 -6.64 3.35 4.48
C ALA A 449 -6.25 1.90 4.21
N THR A 450 -5.07 1.67 3.61
CA THR A 450 -4.54 0.33 3.37
C THR A 450 -4.23 -0.40 4.68
N GLU A 451 -3.64 0.31 5.66
CA GLU A 451 -3.37 -0.24 6.99
C GLU A 451 -4.66 -0.60 7.75
N TRP A 452 -5.70 0.26 7.70
CA TRP A 452 -7.00 -0.03 8.30
C TRP A 452 -7.73 -1.19 7.62
N TYR A 453 -7.62 -1.29 6.30
CA TYR A 453 -8.18 -2.41 5.55
C TYR A 453 -7.58 -3.74 6.04
N TYR A 454 -6.26 -3.79 6.21
CA TYR A 454 -5.58 -4.94 6.80
C TYR A 454 -6.13 -5.27 8.21
N GLN A 455 -6.31 -4.28 9.09
CA GLN A 455 -6.87 -4.51 10.43
C GLN A 455 -8.30 -5.06 10.38
N ILE A 456 -9.13 -4.57 9.45
CA ILE A 456 -10.50 -5.04 9.22
C ILE A 456 -10.51 -6.50 8.75
N GLU A 457 -9.65 -6.86 7.79
CA GLU A 457 -9.52 -8.24 7.29
C GLU A 457 -9.08 -9.22 8.38
N LYS A 458 -8.27 -8.74 9.33
CA LYS A 458 -7.87 -9.50 10.53
C LYS A 458 -8.88 -9.43 11.67
N GLY A 459 -10.04 -8.80 11.47
CA GLY A 459 -11.12 -8.74 12.45
C GLY A 459 -10.81 -7.88 13.67
N PHE A 460 -10.01 -6.81 13.50
CA PHE A 460 -9.48 -5.99 14.61
C PHE A 460 -8.76 -6.83 15.67
N SER A 461 -8.14 -7.94 15.27
CA SER A 461 -7.20 -8.65 16.13
C SER A 461 -6.06 -7.68 16.42
N GLN A 462 -5.94 -7.23 17.67
CA GLN A 462 -4.88 -6.30 18.09
C GLN A 462 -3.51 -6.79 17.58
N THR A 463 -2.91 -6.05 16.65
CA THR A 463 -1.45 -6.06 16.45
C THR A 463 -0.83 -5.26 17.59
N ASN A 464 -0.89 -5.81 18.80
CA ASN A 464 -0.23 -5.18 19.95
C ASN A 464 1.29 -5.24 19.72
N GLY A 465 1.87 -4.12 19.31
CA GLY A 465 3.27 -3.80 19.54
C GLY A 465 3.55 -3.56 21.03
N GLY A 466 3.12 -4.48 21.89
CA GLY A 466 3.48 -4.46 23.30
C GLY A 466 4.94 -4.88 23.47
N GLN A 467 5.67 -4.18 24.34
CA GLN A 467 6.88 -4.73 24.94
C GLN A 467 6.44 -5.87 25.89
N ALA A 468 6.81 -7.11 25.58
CA ALA A 468 6.62 -8.22 26.52
C ALA A 468 7.41 -7.91 27.79
N LYS A 469 6.76 -7.93 28.95
CA LYS A 469 7.47 -7.96 30.23
C LYS A 469 7.55 -9.42 30.68
N SER A 470 8.74 -9.90 31.01
CA SER A 470 8.87 -11.18 31.71
C SER A 470 8.12 -11.09 33.04
N ASP A 471 7.31 -12.10 33.39
CA ASP A 471 6.64 -12.12 34.68
C ASP A 471 7.70 -12.15 35.81
N PRO A 472 7.76 -11.14 36.70
CA PRO A 472 8.84 -11.01 37.67
C PRO A 472 9.00 -12.22 38.60
N GLN A 473 7.90 -12.88 38.97
CA GLN A 473 7.92 -14.08 39.82
C GLN A 473 8.50 -15.29 39.08
N SER A 474 8.15 -15.48 37.80
CA SER A 474 8.70 -16.55 36.98
C SER A 474 10.18 -16.33 36.61
N LEU A 475 10.64 -15.08 36.51
CA LEU A 475 11.99 -14.72 36.10
C LEU A 475 13.05 -14.90 37.21
N GLU A 476 12.66 -14.66 38.47
CA GLU A 476 13.58 -14.63 39.62
C GLU A 476 14.34 -15.96 39.81
N GLY A 477 13.72 -17.09 39.48
CA GLY A 477 14.29 -18.43 39.63
C GLY A 477 15.14 -18.93 38.44
N VAL A 478 15.08 -18.29 37.27
CA VAL A 478 15.67 -18.80 36.01
C VAL A 478 16.65 -17.83 35.35
N ARG A 479 16.86 -16.65 35.92
CA ARG A 479 17.67 -15.58 35.31
C ARG A 479 19.09 -16.00 34.91
N GLY A 480 19.72 -16.87 35.70
CA GLY A 480 21.06 -17.42 35.41
C GLY A 480 21.08 -18.49 34.33
N ASP A 481 19.92 -19.04 33.98
CA ASP A 481 19.73 -20.13 33.03
C ASP A 481 19.24 -19.64 31.66
N LEU A 482 19.01 -18.35 31.48
CA LEU A 482 18.57 -17.77 30.20
C LEU A 482 19.67 -17.85 29.14
N TYR A 483 19.26 -18.06 27.89
CA TYR A 483 20.16 -18.09 26.74
C TYR A 483 20.91 -16.76 26.62
N GLU A 484 22.23 -16.84 26.58
CA GLU A 484 23.14 -15.67 26.62
C GLU A 484 22.90 -14.71 27.81
N HIS A 485 22.25 -15.16 28.89
CA HIS A 485 21.84 -14.32 30.03
C HIS A 485 20.94 -13.13 29.64
N SER A 486 20.29 -13.20 28.48
CA SER A 486 19.41 -12.16 27.97
C SER A 486 17.98 -12.36 28.48
N VAL A 487 17.35 -11.33 29.05
CA VAL A 487 15.96 -11.40 29.53
C VAL A 487 14.99 -11.22 28.35
N PRO A 488 14.04 -12.14 28.11
CA PRO A 488 13.03 -12.00 27.05
C PRO A 488 12.19 -10.71 27.18
N GLY A 489 12.01 -9.99 26.07
CA GLY A 489 11.09 -8.84 26.03
C GLY A 489 11.36 -7.72 25.01
N GLY A 490 12.44 -7.80 24.21
CA GLY A 490 12.92 -6.68 23.40
C GLY A 490 13.05 -6.91 21.89
N GLY A 491 12.30 -7.84 21.28
CA GLY A 491 12.41 -8.14 19.84
C GLY A 491 11.08 -8.12 19.10
N ASP A 492 11.14 -8.05 17.77
CA ASP A 492 9.99 -7.97 16.86
C ASP A 492 9.26 -9.31 16.71
N GLY A 493 7.95 -9.31 16.91
CA GLY A 493 7.07 -10.47 16.81
C GLY A 493 6.63 -10.85 15.39
N MET A 494 7.14 -10.20 14.35
CA MET A 494 6.93 -10.56 12.93
C MET A 494 5.46 -10.78 12.54
N ALA A 495 4.60 -9.81 12.90
CA ALA A 495 3.16 -9.81 12.61
C ALA A 495 2.32 -10.94 13.27
N TYR A 496 2.90 -11.79 14.12
CA TYR A 496 2.09 -12.67 14.98
C TYR A 496 1.42 -11.86 16.10
N ALA A 497 0.21 -12.28 16.50
CA ALA A 497 -0.54 -11.59 17.53
C ALA A 497 0.20 -11.59 18.89
N TYR A 498 0.28 -10.43 19.54
CA TYR A 498 0.96 -10.26 20.82
C TYR A 498 0.54 -11.27 21.86
N GLY A 499 1.53 -11.73 22.63
CA GLY A 499 1.31 -12.69 23.69
C GLY A 499 0.92 -14.07 23.21
N GLN A 500 0.80 -14.32 21.89
CA GLN A 500 0.71 -15.66 21.31
C GLN A 500 2.07 -16.34 21.31
N CYS A 501 2.06 -17.67 21.46
CA CYS A 501 3.30 -18.46 21.47
C CYS A 501 4.21 -18.21 20.26
N THR A 502 3.62 -18.07 19.07
CA THR A 502 4.31 -17.73 17.81
C THR A 502 4.94 -16.35 17.83
N TRP A 503 4.26 -15.36 18.40
CA TRP A 503 4.80 -14.02 18.63
C TRP A 503 5.97 -14.04 19.61
N GLY A 504 5.85 -14.75 20.73
CA GLY A 504 6.93 -14.85 21.72
C GLY A 504 8.19 -15.46 21.12
N VAL A 505 8.07 -16.52 20.32
CA VAL A 505 9.24 -17.14 19.69
C VAL A 505 9.84 -16.24 18.60
N ALA A 506 9.03 -15.57 17.78
CA ALA A 506 9.51 -14.59 16.80
C ALA A 506 10.27 -13.44 17.47
N ALA A 507 9.67 -12.84 18.50
CA ALA A 507 10.27 -11.76 19.28
C ALA A 507 11.57 -12.20 19.94
N ARG A 508 11.62 -13.40 20.52
CA ARG A 508 12.83 -13.93 21.17
C ARG A 508 13.95 -14.20 20.17
N MET A 509 13.64 -14.77 19.00
CA MET A 509 14.58 -14.99 17.91
C MET A 509 15.20 -13.68 17.43
N ASN A 510 14.36 -12.67 17.18
CA ASN A 510 14.82 -11.36 16.70
C ASN A 510 15.61 -10.59 17.77
N GLN A 511 15.18 -10.65 19.02
CA GLN A 511 15.92 -10.06 20.16
C GLN A 511 17.36 -10.59 20.23
N LEU A 512 17.54 -11.89 19.99
CA LEU A 512 18.83 -12.56 20.08
C LEU A 512 19.62 -12.53 18.75
N GLY A 513 19.03 -11.98 17.69
CA GLY A 513 19.62 -11.96 16.35
C GLY A 513 19.80 -13.36 15.75
N LEU A 514 18.95 -14.32 16.13
CA LEU A 514 19.05 -15.71 15.69
C LEU A 514 18.36 -15.94 14.35
N LYS A 515 18.92 -16.85 13.57
CA LYS A 515 18.38 -17.35 12.30
C LYS A 515 18.27 -18.87 12.36
N LEU A 516 17.43 -19.47 11.53
CA LEU A 516 17.41 -20.92 11.36
C LEU A 516 18.76 -21.37 10.77
N LYS A 517 19.32 -22.44 11.31
CA LYS A 517 20.51 -23.06 10.77
C LYS A 517 20.11 -23.92 9.58
N GLY A 518 20.49 -23.54 8.37
CA GLY A 518 20.26 -24.32 7.17
C GLY A 518 21.01 -25.64 7.20
N ARG A 519 20.46 -26.67 6.54
CA ARG A 519 21.10 -28.00 6.43
C ARG A 519 22.47 -27.94 5.76
N ASN A 520 22.71 -26.91 4.95
CA ASN A 520 23.96 -26.66 4.25
C ASN A 520 24.84 -25.60 4.94
N GLY A 521 24.49 -25.15 6.15
CA GLY A 521 25.22 -24.14 6.91
C GLY A 521 24.78 -22.69 6.66
N GLU A 522 23.76 -22.46 5.83
CA GLU A 522 23.18 -21.14 5.58
C GLU A 522 22.44 -20.58 6.80
N LYS A 523 22.27 -19.26 6.85
CA LYS A 523 21.45 -18.58 7.87
C LYS A 523 20.12 -18.18 7.24
N ILE A 524 19.05 -18.84 7.65
CA ILE A 524 17.73 -18.66 7.05
C ILE A 524 16.86 -17.85 8.01
N SER A 525 16.29 -16.74 7.55
CA SER A 525 15.33 -15.98 8.35
C SER A 525 14.05 -16.79 8.57
N ILE A 526 13.49 -16.70 9.77
CA ILE A 526 12.09 -17.05 9.97
C ILE A 526 11.20 -16.06 9.18
N ILE A 527 9.99 -16.49 8.84
CA ILE A 527 9.01 -15.69 8.08
C ILE A 527 7.76 -15.41 8.93
N ASN A 528 6.90 -14.48 8.49
CA ASN A 528 5.65 -14.16 9.19
C ASN A 528 4.50 -15.17 8.94
N THR A 529 4.77 -16.25 8.18
CA THR A 529 3.81 -17.31 7.81
C THR A 529 4.26 -18.73 8.21
N MET A 530 4.97 -18.86 9.34
CA MET A 530 5.45 -20.13 9.91
C MET A 530 4.34 -21.09 10.34
N GLY A 531 3.08 -20.64 10.43
CA GLY A 531 1.92 -21.43 10.81
C GLY A 531 1.56 -21.35 12.30
N ASN A 532 0.76 -22.31 12.79
CA ASN A 532 0.41 -22.43 14.21
C ASN A 532 1.60 -22.97 15.02
N GLY A 533 1.51 -22.97 16.35
CA GLY A 533 2.64 -23.35 17.22
C GLY A 533 3.24 -24.74 16.90
N GLN A 534 2.40 -25.72 16.56
CA GLN A 534 2.87 -27.05 16.16
C GLN A 534 3.57 -27.10 14.78
N ASP A 535 3.33 -26.11 13.91
CA ASP A 535 3.76 -26.13 12.51
C ASP A 535 5.19 -25.57 12.32
N TRP A 536 5.67 -24.78 13.28
CA TRP A 536 6.91 -23.99 13.14
C TRP A 536 8.14 -24.82 12.77
N VAL A 537 8.31 -26.00 13.35
CA VAL A 537 9.45 -26.87 13.01
C VAL A 537 9.27 -27.51 11.62
N ALA A 538 8.05 -27.84 11.22
CA ALA A 538 7.77 -28.35 9.88
C ALA A 538 8.04 -27.26 8.82
N THR A 539 7.63 -26.02 9.07
CA THR A 539 7.89 -24.88 8.19
C THR A 539 9.38 -24.51 8.18
N ALA A 540 10.08 -24.57 9.32
CA ALA A 540 11.52 -24.41 9.34
C ALA A 540 12.24 -25.45 8.47
N SER A 541 11.75 -26.70 8.48
CA SER A 541 12.24 -27.77 7.60
C SER A 541 11.97 -27.48 6.12
N SER A 542 10.79 -26.96 5.75
CA SER A 542 10.47 -26.63 4.36
C SER A 542 11.28 -25.45 3.82
N LEU A 543 11.70 -24.53 4.70
CA LEU A 543 12.62 -23.43 4.38
C LEU A 543 14.08 -23.88 4.26
N GLY A 544 14.38 -25.17 4.47
CA GLY A 544 15.74 -25.73 4.39
C GLY A 544 16.51 -25.77 5.72
N GLY A 545 15.84 -25.49 6.84
CA GLY A 545 16.39 -25.56 8.19
C GLY A 545 16.74 -26.98 8.66
N GLU A 546 17.77 -27.08 9.49
CA GLU A 546 18.15 -28.27 10.26
C GLU A 546 17.15 -28.45 11.40
N THR A 547 16.47 -29.59 11.43
CA THR A 547 15.49 -29.94 12.45
C THR A 547 15.85 -31.29 13.09
N GLY A 548 15.27 -31.60 14.24
CA GLY A 548 15.49 -32.88 14.91
C GLY A 548 14.66 -33.07 16.17
N SER A 549 15.03 -34.09 16.96
CA SER A 549 14.32 -34.51 18.17
C SER A 549 15.14 -34.31 19.46
N ILE A 550 16.30 -33.64 19.37
CA ILE A 550 17.21 -33.44 20.50
C ILE A 550 17.17 -31.97 20.91
N PRO A 551 16.88 -31.64 22.18
CA PRO A 551 16.87 -30.25 22.63
C PRO A 551 18.29 -29.66 22.54
N ARG A 552 18.38 -28.41 22.07
CA ARG A 552 19.61 -27.60 22.07
C ARG A 552 19.27 -26.21 22.58
N SER A 553 20.11 -25.64 23.44
CA SER A 553 19.97 -24.23 23.84
C SER A 553 19.96 -23.34 22.61
N GLY A 554 19.01 -22.41 22.53
CA GLY A 554 18.80 -21.53 21.39
C GLY A 554 17.84 -22.08 20.32
N ALA A 555 17.41 -23.34 20.41
CA ALA A 555 16.51 -23.94 19.43
C ALA A 555 15.06 -23.45 19.58
N ILE A 556 14.32 -23.49 18.48
CA ILE A 556 12.84 -23.40 18.49
C ILE A 556 12.31 -24.80 18.78
N VAL A 557 11.28 -24.90 19.62
CA VAL A 557 10.61 -26.17 19.94
C VAL A 557 9.11 -26.08 19.64
N SER A 558 8.57 -27.04 18.88
CA SER A 558 7.14 -27.18 18.60
C SER A 558 6.57 -28.40 19.30
N PHE A 559 5.37 -28.23 19.87
CA PHE A 559 4.58 -29.24 20.56
C PHE A 559 3.32 -29.55 19.75
N VAL A 560 3.06 -30.85 19.52
CA VAL A 560 1.84 -31.31 18.84
C VAL A 560 0.59 -30.99 19.66
N GLY A 561 -0.47 -30.54 18.99
CA GLY A 561 -1.77 -30.25 19.60
C GLY A 561 -2.31 -31.37 20.48
N GLY A 562 -2.81 -30.99 21.67
CA GLY A 562 -3.41 -31.93 22.64
C GLY A 562 -2.39 -32.63 23.54
N THR A 563 -1.10 -32.33 23.39
CA THR A 563 -0.02 -32.83 24.25
C THR A 563 0.56 -31.71 25.11
N HIS A 564 1.26 -32.05 26.20
CA HIS A 564 2.00 -31.07 27.02
C HIS A 564 1.18 -29.85 27.50
N GLY A 565 -0.13 -30.01 27.69
CA GLY A 565 -1.04 -28.95 28.13
C GLY A 565 -1.46 -27.96 27.02
N THR A 566 -1.25 -28.31 25.75
CA THR A 566 -1.53 -27.43 24.60
C THR A 566 -2.92 -27.67 23.99
N PRO A 567 -3.56 -26.66 23.36
CA PRO A 567 -4.80 -26.84 22.64
C PRO A 567 -4.68 -27.85 21.49
N ALA A 568 -5.70 -28.70 21.31
CA ALA A 568 -5.71 -29.75 20.30
C ALA A 568 -5.55 -29.24 18.86
N ASP A 569 -6.14 -28.08 18.55
CA ASP A 569 -6.21 -27.57 17.17
C ASP A 569 -4.96 -26.79 16.73
N TYR A 570 -4.17 -26.28 17.69
CA TYR A 570 -3.09 -25.31 17.42
C TYR A 570 -1.70 -25.75 17.88
N GLY A 571 -1.64 -26.64 18.87
CA GLY A 571 -0.40 -26.97 19.57
C GLY A 571 0.29 -25.76 20.19
N HIS A 572 1.63 -25.77 20.25
CA HIS A 572 2.39 -24.69 20.87
C HIS A 572 3.81 -24.59 20.34
N VAL A 573 4.39 -23.39 20.38
CA VAL A 573 5.82 -23.18 20.08
C VAL A 573 6.48 -22.40 21.22
N ALA A 574 7.71 -22.77 21.55
CA ALA A 574 8.51 -22.11 22.57
C ALA A 574 9.97 -21.98 22.12
N PHE A 575 10.77 -21.24 22.90
CA PHE A 575 12.21 -21.08 22.69
C PHE A 575 12.99 -21.81 23.79
N VAL A 576 14.00 -22.61 23.43
CA VAL A 576 14.81 -23.36 24.39
C VAL A 576 15.89 -22.45 24.98
N GLU A 577 15.73 -22.06 26.24
CA GLU A 577 16.69 -21.20 26.94
C GLU A 577 17.95 -22.00 27.35
N LYS A 578 17.75 -23.22 27.89
CA LYS A 578 18.84 -24.06 28.40
C LYS A 578 18.50 -25.55 28.35
N VAL A 579 19.51 -26.38 28.16
CA VAL A 579 19.45 -27.84 28.35
C VAL A 579 20.32 -28.21 29.56
N TYR A 580 19.79 -29.03 30.46
CA TYR A 580 20.45 -29.50 31.68
C TYR A 580 21.08 -30.89 31.47
N ASP A 581 22.05 -31.24 32.34
CA ASP A 581 22.79 -32.51 32.25
C ASP A 581 21.91 -33.76 32.40
N ASP A 582 20.77 -33.63 33.09
CA ASP A 582 19.78 -34.69 33.28
C ASP A 582 18.87 -34.91 32.04
N GLY A 583 19.08 -34.14 30.96
CA GLY A 583 18.30 -34.22 29.72
C GLY A 583 17.01 -33.39 29.72
N SER A 584 16.68 -32.76 30.85
CA SER A 584 15.60 -31.79 30.92
C SER A 584 16.01 -30.46 30.29
N PHE A 585 15.04 -29.62 29.91
CA PHE A 585 15.34 -28.32 29.29
C PHE A 585 14.35 -27.24 29.73
N LEU A 586 14.86 -26.01 29.80
CA LEU A 586 14.11 -24.80 30.12
C LEU A 586 13.61 -24.17 28.82
N VAL A 587 12.32 -23.83 28.76
CA VAL A 587 11.75 -23.05 27.66
C VAL A 587 11.25 -21.70 28.15
N SER A 588 11.34 -20.69 27.29
CA SER A 588 10.59 -19.43 27.41
C SER A 588 9.44 -19.43 26.41
N GLU A 589 8.26 -19.07 26.88
CA GLU A 589 7.02 -19.18 26.10
C GLU A 589 6.00 -18.11 26.51
N THR A 590 5.12 -17.78 25.57
CA THR A 590 3.98 -16.87 25.77
C THR A 590 2.70 -17.59 25.37
N ASN A 591 1.56 -17.18 25.88
CA ASN A 591 0.26 -17.85 25.81
C ASN A 591 0.19 -19.24 26.45
N TYR A 592 1.20 -19.68 27.20
CA TYR A 592 1.07 -20.91 27.98
C TYR A 592 0.11 -20.65 29.15
N GLY A 593 -0.98 -21.42 29.24
CA GLY A 593 -2.03 -21.19 30.23
C GLY A 593 -2.81 -19.87 30.07
N GLY A 594 -2.78 -19.26 28.88
CA GLY A 594 -3.45 -17.98 28.60
C GLY A 594 -2.69 -16.73 29.07
N ASN A 595 -1.42 -16.87 29.49
CA ASN A 595 -0.62 -15.73 29.93
C ASN A 595 0.11 -15.08 28.74
N PRO A 596 -0.15 -13.80 28.42
CA PRO A 596 0.48 -13.12 27.28
C PRO A 596 1.94 -12.71 27.54
N ASN A 597 2.43 -12.80 28.78
CA ASN A 597 3.81 -12.49 29.14
C ASN A 597 4.73 -13.70 29.02
N TYR A 598 6.05 -13.47 28.96
CA TYR A 598 7.00 -14.58 29.02
C TYR A 598 6.90 -15.30 30.36
N THR A 599 6.64 -16.59 30.25
CA THR A 599 6.70 -17.56 31.34
C THR A 599 7.79 -18.58 31.02
N PHE A 600 8.25 -19.28 32.05
CA PHE A 600 9.32 -20.25 31.92
C PHE A 600 8.88 -21.60 32.46
N ARG A 601 9.13 -22.64 31.68
CA ARG A 601 8.75 -24.00 32.06
C ARG A 601 9.91 -24.96 31.83
N LYS A 602 10.12 -25.84 32.81
CA LYS A 602 11.07 -26.93 32.71
C LYS A 602 10.36 -28.16 32.14
N ILE A 603 10.83 -28.65 31.01
CA ILE A 603 10.37 -29.88 30.38
C ILE A 603 11.30 -31.02 30.81
N SER A 604 10.73 -32.10 31.33
CA SER A 604 11.50 -33.20 31.91
C SER A 604 12.34 -33.96 30.89
N GLN A 605 11.81 -34.17 29.69
CA GLN A 605 12.50 -34.83 28.57
C GLN A 605 11.76 -34.57 27.25
N ALA A 606 12.46 -34.70 26.12
CA ALA A 606 11.83 -34.70 24.80
C ALA A 606 11.13 -36.05 24.53
N ASP A 607 9.94 -36.02 23.92
CA ASP A 607 9.20 -37.20 23.49
C ASP A 607 8.78 -37.07 22.02
N SER A 608 8.00 -38.03 21.50
CA SER A 608 7.59 -38.08 20.09
C SER A 608 6.64 -36.95 19.68
N ALA A 609 6.06 -36.20 20.62
CA ALA A 609 5.19 -35.05 20.35
C ALA A 609 5.95 -33.72 20.33
N ILE A 610 7.28 -33.75 20.47
CA ILE A 610 8.15 -32.59 20.49
C ILE A 610 9.12 -32.65 19.31
N SER A 611 9.28 -31.55 18.62
CA SER A 611 10.28 -31.39 17.56
C SER A 611 11.03 -30.07 17.71
N PHE A 612 12.24 -30.01 17.16
CA PHE A 612 13.14 -28.86 17.28
C PHE A 612 13.61 -28.36 15.92
N ALA A 613 13.69 -27.04 15.77
CA ALA A 613 14.41 -26.39 14.68
C ALA A 613 15.64 -25.68 15.26
N TYR A 614 16.82 -26.00 14.71
CA TYR A 614 18.07 -25.48 15.22
C TYR A 614 18.39 -24.11 14.64
N THR A 615 19.03 -23.29 15.45
CA THR A 615 19.31 -21.90 15.13
C THR A 615 20.80 -21.64 15.14
N VAL A 616 21.18 -20.53 14.54
CA VAL A 616 22.54 -20.01 14.48
C VAL A 616 22.45 -18.49 14.53
N LYS A 617 23.48 -17.85 15.08
CA LYS A 617 23.63 -16.40 15.08
C LYS A 617 24.36 -15.96 13.82
#